data_AF-A0A7W5HMI6-F1
#
_entry.id   AF-A0A7W5HMI6-F1
#
_cell.length_a   1.000
_cell.length_b   1.000
_cell.length_c   1.000
_cell.angle_alpha   90.00
_cell.angle_beta   90.00
_cell.angle_gamma   90.00
#
_symmetry.space_group_name_H-M   'P 1'
#
loop_
_entity.id
_entity.type
_entity.pdbx_description
1 polymer ?
#
loop_
_entity_poly.entity_id
_entity_poly.type
_entity_poly.pdbx_seq_one_letter_code
_entity_poly.pdbx_strand_id
1 'polypeptide(L)' 'MLVPSATGDRYRRPYQTRHTYASMMVSAGEPLAWVSRQMGHTSVVTTARIYANWIPSILDCCQIE' A
#
# COMPACT_ATOMS: atom_id res chain seq x y z
N MET A 1 -16.40 -7.98 -23.07
CA MET A 1 -15.70 -6.75 -23.47
C MET A 1 -14.49 -6.57 -22.56
N LEU A 2 -13.32 -7.06 -22.97
CA LEU A 2 -12.05 -6.90 -22.24
C LEU A 2 -11.24 -5.84 -22.99
N VAL A 3 -10.98 -4.71 -22.34
CA VAL A 3 -10.13 -3.64 -22.89
C VAL A 3 -8.68 -4.15 -22.84
N PRO A 4 -7.96 -4.26 -23.97
CA PRO A 4 -6.57 -4.66 -23.95
C PRO A 4 -5.73 -3.52 -23.38
N SER A 5 -5.08 -3.76 -22.25
CA SER A 5 -4.03 -2.89 -21.74
C SER A 5 -2.84 -2.93 -22.70
N ALA A 6 -2.41 -1.77 -23.18
CA ALA A 6 -1.39 -1.58 -24.23
C ALA A 6 0.03 -2.07 -23.86
N THR A 7 0.21 -2.67 -22.69
CA THR A 7 1.45 -3.26 -22.22
C THR A 7 1.16 -4.73 -22.00
N GLY A 8 1.98 -5.64 -22.53
CA GLY A 8 1.78 -7.10 -22.49
C GLY A 8 1.79 -7.75 -21.10
N ASP A 9 1.35 -7.04 -20.05
CA ASP A 9 1.06 -7.61 -18.75
C ASP A 9 -0.25 -8.41 -18.82
N ARG A 10 -0.21 -9.58 -18.19
CA ARG A 10 -1.38 -10.44 -18.03
C ARG A 10 -2.42 -9.64 -17.25
N TYR A 11 -3.70 -9.80 -17.60
CA TYR A 11 -4.80 -9.12 -16.88
C TYR A 11 -4.62 -9.22 -15.36
N ARG A 12 -4.25 -8.09 -14.74
CA ARG A 12 -4.13 -7.98 -13.29
C ARG A 12 -5.51 -7.72 -12.73
N ARG A 13 -5.95 -8.57 -11.81
CA ARG A 13 -7.22 -8.35 -11.11
C ARG A 13 -7.16 -7.00 -10.38
N PRO A 14 -8.23 -6.18 -10.41
CA PRO A 14 -8.26 -4.85 -9.79
C PRO A 14 -8.02 -4.88 -8.27
N TYR A 15 -8.17 -6.04 -7.61
CA TYR A 15 -7.78 -6.20 -6.21
C TYR A 15 -6.27 -5.98 -5.97
N GLN A 16 -5.42 -6.32 -6.94
CA GLN A 16 -3.97 -6.20 -6.78
C GLN A 16 -3.48 -4.75 -6.75
N THR A 17 -4.19 -3.83 -7.42
CA THR A 17 -3.81 -2.41 -7.41
C THR A 17 -3.94 -1.80 -6.02
N ARG A 18 -4.90 -2.28 -5.22
CA ARG A 18 -5.07 -1.88 -3.81
C ARG A 18 -3.85 -2.23 -2.97
N HIS A 19 -3.28 -3.41 -3.18
CA HIS A 19 -2.06 -3.82 -2.48
C HIS A 19 -0.85 -3.01 -2.91
N THR A 20 -0.70 -2.76 -4.22
CA THR A 20 0.36 -1.89 -4.75
C THR A 20 0.28 -0.49 -4.16
N TYR A 21 -0.91 0.10 -4.09
CA TYR A 21 -1.13 1.42 -3.50
C TYR A 21 -0.74 1.48 -2.03
N ALA A 22 -1.16 0.49 -1.23
CA ALA A 22 -0.79 0.42 0.18
C ALA A 22 0.72 0.25 0.39
N SER A 23 1.37 -0.61 -0.40
CA SER A 23 2.84 -0.78 -0.33
C SER A 23 3.58 0.52 -0.68
N MET A 24 3.14 1.25 -1.72
CA MET A 24 3.75 2.53 -2.11
C MET A 24 3.64 3.58 -1.01
N MET A 25 2.47 3.72 -0.38
CA MET A 25 2.28 4.71 0.69
C MET A 25 3.04 4.36 1.97
N VAL A 26 3.14 3.08 2.31
CA VAL A 26 3.92 2.62 3.47
C VAL A 26 5.41 2.87 3.25
N SER A 27 5.91 2.63 2.03
CA SER A 27 7.28 3.00 1.65
C SER A 27 7.54 4.51 1.66
N ALA A 28 6.51 5.33 1.42
CA ALA A 28 6.60 6.78 1.51
C ALA A 28 6.58 7.31 2.97
N GLY A 29 6.35 6.45 3.97
CA GLY A 29 6.30 6.84 5.38
C GLY A 29 4.95 7.42 5.83
N GLU A 30 3.88 7.25 5.05
CA GLU A 30 2.55 7.74 5.41
C GLU A 30 1.93 6.93 6.57
N PRO A 31 1.14 7.56 7.45
CA PRO A 31 0.55 6.88 8.59
C PRO A 31 -0.52 5.87 8.13
N LEU A 32 -0.42 4.64 8.62
CA LEU A 32 -1.34 3.53 8.28
C LEU A 32 -2.83 3.85 8.54
N ALA A 33 -3.12 4.71 9.53
CA ALA A 33 -4.49 5.15 9.80
C ALA A 33 -5.07 5.95 8.62
N TRP A 34 -4.25 6.78 7.96
CA TRP A 34 -4.65 7.55 6.78
C TRP A 34 -4.84 6.63 5.57
N VAL A 35 -3.86 5.77 5.32
CA VAL A 35 -3.91 4.71 4.28
C VAL A 35 -5.16 3.83 4.42
N SER A 36 -5.49 3.45 5.65
CA SER A 36 -6.67 2.62 5.96
C SER A 36 -8.00 3.34 5.65
N ARG A 37 -8.07 4.66 5.89
CA ARG A 37 -9.24 5.48 5.53
C ARG A 37 -9.39 5.58 4.02
N GLN A 38 -8.29 5.77 3.28
CA GLN A 38 -8.29 5.83 1.81
C GLN A 38 -8.73 4.50 1.17
N MET A 39 -8.40 3.37 1.80
CA MET A 39 -8.85 2.06 1.35
C MET A 39 -10.29 1.73 1.77
N GLY A 40 -10.91 2.49 2.68
CA GLY A 40 -12.24 2.15 3.22
C GLY A 40 -12.23 0.90 4.09
N HIS A 41 -11.10 0.56 4.73
CA HIS A 41 -11.08 -0.50 5.74
C HIS A 41 -11.74 0.01 7.02
N THR A 42 -12.78 -0.69 7.49
CA THR A 42 -13.47 -0.38 8.76
C THR A 42 -12.55 -0.47 9.98
N SER A 43 -11.48 -1.27 9.88
CA SER A 43 -10.50 -1.44 10.95
C SER A 43 -9.09 -1.17 10.45
N VAL A 44 -8.45 -0.18 11.06
CA VAL A 44 -7.02 0.15 10.88
C VAL A 44 -6.14 -1.01 11.31
N VAL A 45 -6.62 -1.85 12.24
CA VAL A 45 -5.90 -3.01 12.76
C VAL A 45 -5.62 -4.03 11.65
N THR A 46 -6.54 -4.22 10.70
CA THR A 46 -6.34 -5.14 9.57
C THR A 46 -5.21 -4.65 8.65
N THR A 47 -5.20 -3.35 8.35
CA THR A 47 -4.14 -2.73 7.55
C THR A 47 -2.80 -2.78 8.27
N ALA A 48 -2.79 -2.47 9.57
CA ALA A 48 -1.58 -2.52 10.39
C ALA A 48 -1.01 -3.95 10.47
N ARG A 49 -1.83 -4.97 10.63
CA ARG A 49 -1.35 -6.37 10.65
C ARG A 49 -0.66 -6.79 9.35
N ILE A 50 -1.15 -6.33 8.22
CA ILE A 50 -0.62 -6.70 6.89
C ILE A 50 0.63 -5.89 6.56
N TYR A 51 0.64 -4.61 6.92
CA TYR A 51 1.66 -3.66 6.46
C TYR A 51 2.67 -3.23 7.54
N ALA A 52 2.49 -3.57 8.81
CA ALA A 52 3.41 -3.20 9.89
C ALA A 52 4.85 -3.70 9.66
N ASN A 53 5.00 -4.88 9.06
CA ASN A 53 6.32 -5.46 8.75
C ASN A 53 7.08 -4.71 7.65
N TRP A 54 6.39 -3.85 6.89
CA TRP A 54 6.97 -3.11 5.76
C TRP A 54 7.24 -1.64 6.12
N ILE A 55 6.93 -1.23 7.35
CA ILE A 55 7.30 0.08 7.87
C ILE A 55 8.80 0.02 8.19
N PRO A 56 9.64 0.83 7.55
CA PRO A 56 11.02 0.95 7.98
C PRO A 56 11.00 1.41 9.43
N SER A 57 11.61 0.62 10.32
CA SER A 57 11.78 1.06 11.70
C SER A 57 12.54 2.38 11.65
N ILE A 58 11.98 3.42 12.29
CA ILE A 58 12.62 4.72 12.51
C ILE A 58 13.99 4.64 13.22
N LEU A 59 14.47 3.44 13.52
CA LEU A 59 15.77 3.12 14.09
C LEU A 59 16.88 3.08 13.03
N ASP A 60 16.57 3.09 11.73
CA ASP A 60 17.56 3.30 10.68
C ASP A 60 17.81 4.80 10.44
N CYS A 61 18.37 5.46 11.48
CA CYS A 61 19.34 6.57 11.49
C CYS A 61 19.24 7.82 10.57
N CYS A 62 18.60 7.84 9.39
CA CYS A 62 18.84 8.88 8.38
C CYS A 62 17.59 9.40 7.67
N GLN A 63 16.65 10.04 8.38
CA GLN A 63 15.60 10.83 7.70
C GLN A 63 15.09 12.06 8.48
N ILE A 64 15.96 12.69 9.26
CA ILE A 64 15.76 14.09 9.69
C ILE A 64 16.92 14.89 9.09
N GLU A 65 16.68 15.47 7.92
CA GLU A 65 17.30 16.73 7.49
C GLU A 65 16.15 17.70 7.20
#